data_AF-A0AAV0DME0-F1
#
_entry.id   AF-A0AAV0DME0-F1
#
_cell.length_a   1.000
_cell.length_b   1.000
_cell.length_c   1.000
_cell.angle_alpha   90.00
_cell.angle_beta   90.00
_cell.angle_gamma   90.00
#
_symmetry.space_group_name_H-M   'P 1'
#
loop_
_entity.id
_entity.type
_entity.pdbx_description
1 polymer ?
#
loop_
_entity_poly.entity_id
_entity_poly.type
_entity_poly.pdbx_seq_one_letter_code
_entity_poly.pdbx_strand_id
1 'polypeptide(L)'
;MEQKYFGNIFNKLSEAETDIANLEKQLSDSLSENDHLLLKKAQANYIQYSAHINTYYRQKAKINWLKEGDANTKYFHLSLKAKHNRLNISRIKLDNGVWIDSADDICNSAVAYYSDLLNADDETDSLDHADYLRNIKQIISQEDNIHLMRPITKDELKEAVFSLGKNSAPGIDGFDGVFYQCAYAIIEDDLLNAVREFFCGVPVPKSIGHTLIALIPKEPNAYKFSKFRPISLSNFSNKIFTKILTNRITHLLPKIISDEQSAFQPGKEISDGILVLRELVNHINKKTRGHNIIFKFDMNKAFDRISWPFINSVLLSFGFHPAFIKLIMNNLHATWCSILINGTPKGFFKPSRGVKQGDPLSPILFIIVAEVLSRNLKLFYSSGRGTPFNTYRGMPCLSHLSFADDLVVFSNAGKNTMVGLHNTITELIMGAAHFGSLIGVTLGPFITTGMLSPPLRPI
;
A
#
# COMPACT_ATOMS: atom_id res chain seq x y z
N MET A 1 30.55 -39.97 16.48
CA MET A 1 31.54 -40.47 15.50
C MET A 1 31.78 -39.51 14.33
N GLU A 2 30.85 -38.59 14.00
CA GLU A 2 30.98 -37.72 12.81
C GLU A 2 32.00 -36.57 12.91
N GLN A 3 32.32 -36.05 14.10
CA GLN A 3 33.30 -34.96 14.27
C GLN A 3 34.77 -35.37 14.09
N LYS A 4 35.11 -36.67 14.11
CA LYS A 4 36.50 -37.14 13.96
C LYS A 4 36.92 -37.37 12.50
N TYR A 5 35.98 -37.46 11.56
CA TYR A 5 36.27 -37.75 10.15
C TYR A 5 35.83 -36.63 9.18
N PHE A 6 34.88 -35.78 9.57
CA PHE A 6 34.49 -34.60 8.79
C PHE A 6 34.85 -33.33 9.57
N GLY A 7 35.81 -32.55 9.06
CA GLY A 7 36.27 -31.33 9.71
C GLY A 7 35.15 -30.29 9.88
N ASN A 8 35.15 -29.57 11.01
CA ASN A 8 34.15 -28.55 11.30
C ASN A 8 34.40 -27.27 10.47
N ILE A 9 33.60 -27.06 9.43
CA ILE A 9 33.72 -25.90 8.52
C ILE A 9 33.60 -24.54 9.23
N PHE A 10 32.86 -24.47 10.34
CA PHE A 10 32.71 -23.23 11.11
C PHE A 10 33.98 -22.87 11.87
N ASN A 11 34.64 -23.86 12.46
CA ASN A 11 35.92 -23.66 13.14
C ASN A 11 37.01 -23.26 12.13
N LYS A 12 37.02 -23.89 10.95
CA LYS A 12 37.99 -23.55 9.88
C LYS A 12 37.83 -22.13 9.35
N LEU A 13 36.62 -21.59 9.30
CA LEU A 13 36.40 -20.18 8.93
C LEU A 13 36.96 -19.24 10.01
N SER A 14 36.65 -19.52 11.28
CA SER A 14 37.14 -18.72 12.41
C SER A 14 38.66 -18.77 12.54
N GLU A 15 39.28 -19.94 12.30
CA GLU A 15 40.73 -20.10 12.22
C GLU A 15 41.30 -19.28 11.06
N ALA A 16 40.70 -19.33 9.86
CA ALA A 16 41.14 -18.55 8.71
C ALA A 16 41.00 -17.02 8.91
N GLU A 17 39.97 -16.54 9.61
CA GLU A 17 39.84 -15.12 9.98
C GLU A 17 40.94 -14.68 10.95
N THR A 18 41.24 -15.54 11.93
CA THR A 18 42.30 -15.28 12.91
C THR A 18 43.68 -15.28 12.26
N ASP A 19 43.91 -16.18 11.30
CA ASP A 19 45.15 -16.26 10.54
C ASP A 19 45.35 -15.02 9.65
N ILE A 20 44.30 -14.53 8.99
CA ILE A 20 44.35 -13.27 8.23
C ILE A 20 44.68 -12.11 9.15
N ALA A 21 43.98 -11.96 10.29
CA ALA A 21 44.21 -10.86 11.22
C ALA A 21 45.64 -10.87 11.80
N ASN A 22 46.19 -12.05 12.09
CA ASN A 22 47.57 -12.19 12.57
C ASN A 22 48.59 -11.88 11.48
N LEU A 23 48.36 -12.33 10.25
CA LEU A 23 49.24 -12.07 9.12
C LEU A 23 49.21 -10.59 8.70
N GLU A 24 48.03 -9.94 8.69
CA GLU A 24 47.89 -8.50 8.44
C GLU A 24 48.64 -7.66 9.49
N LYS A 25 48.64 -8.10 10.75
CA LYS A 25 49.39 -7.46 11.84
C LYS A 25 50.89 -7.70 11.77
N GLN A 26 51.34 -8.85 11.27
CA GLN A 26 52.78 -9.09 11.04
C GLN A 26 53.31 -8.33 9.83
N LEU A 27 52.46 -8.13 8.81
CA LEU A 27 52.82 -7.44 7.57
C LEU A 27 52.93 -5.91 7.75
N SER A 28 52.35 -5.34 8.82
CA SER A 28 52.62 -3.95 9.21
C SER A 28 54.05 -3.73 9.73
N ASP A 29 54.71 -4.80 10.19
CA ASP A 29 56.00 -4.74 10.88
C ASP A 29 57.18 -5.25 10.00
N SER A 30 56.91 -5.95 8.89
CA SER A 30 57.92 -6.47 7.95
C SER A 30 57.34 -6.67 6.53
N LEU A 31 58.10 -6.25 5.50
CA LEU A 31 57.70 -6.27 4.08
C LEU A 31 58.48 -7.32 3.26
N SER A 32 58.27 -8.61 3.54
CA SER A 32 58.80 -9.71 2.73
C SER A 32 57.78 -10.19 1.69
N GLU A 33 58.21 -10.49 0.47
CA GLU A 33 57.35 -11.04 -0.60
C GLU A 33 56.70 -12.38 -0.20
N ASN A 34 57.36 -13.17 0.64
CA ASN A 34 56.81 -14.44 1.14
C ASN A 34 55.61 -14.22 2.07
N ASP A 35 55.60 -13.15 2.85
CA ASP A 35 54.50 -12.86 3.79
C ASP A 35 53.24 -12.44 3.03
N HIS A 36 53.40 -11.70 1.92
CA HIS A 36 52.30 -11.39 1.01
C HIS A 36 51.70 -12.62 0.33
N LEU A 37 52.53 -13.61 -0.04
CA LEU A 37 52.05 -14.86 -0.62
C LEU A 37 51.25 -15.68 0.41
N LEU A 38 51.72 -15.72 1.66
CA LEU A 38 51.02 -16.37 2.77
C LEU A 38 49.67 -15.71 3.07
N LEU A 39 49.61 -14.37 3.08
CA LEU A 39 48.36 -13.63 3.28
C LEU A 39 47.35 -13.92 2.16
N LYS A 40 47.78 -13.90 0.89
CA LYS A 40 46.91 -14.25 -0.24
C LYS A 40 46.37 -15.67 -0.14
N LYS A 41 47.19 -16.62 0.33
CA LYS A 41 46.76 -18.00 0.55
C LYS A 41 45.74 -18.11 1.69
N ALA A 42 45.93 -17.38 2.80
CA ALA A 42 44.98 -17.32 3.90
C ALA A 42 43.63 -16.71 3.46
N GLN A 43 43.66 -15.62 2.69
CA GLN A 43 42.47 -15.00 2.11
C GLN A 43 41.72 -15.94 1.15
N ALA A 44 42.44 -16.67 0.30
CA ALA A 44 41.83 -17.67 -0.59
C ALA A 44 41.12 -18.79 0.20
N ASN A 45 41.75 -19.28 1.28
CA ASN A 45 41.15 -20.28 2.16
C ASN A 45 39.90 -19.74 2.86
N TYR A 46 39.92 -18.48 3.32
CA TYR A 46 38.75 -17.82 3.91
C TYR A 46 37.58 -17.72 2.92
N ILE A 47 37.84 -17.27 1.69
CA ILE A 47 36.82 -17.20 0.62
C ILE A 47 36.23 -18.59 0.36
N GLN A 48 37.06 -19.61 0.29
CA GLN A 48 36.62 -20.98 0.06
C GLN A 48 35.75 -21.50 1.22
N TYR A 49 36.17 -21.33 2.47
CA TYR A 49 35.38 -21.78 3.63
C TYR A 49 34.07 -21.00 3.79
N SER A 50 34.09 -19.69 3.48
CA SER A 50 32.88 -18.86 3.46
C SER A 50 31.89 -19.33 2.38
N ALA A 51 32.37 -19.68 1.18
CA ALA A 51 31.54 -20.27 0.13
C ALA A 51 30.94 -21.63 0.54
N HIS A 52 31.69 -22.45 1.27
CA HIS A 52 31.22 -23.74 1.78
C HIS A 52 30.13 -23.57 2.86
N ILE A 53 30.30 -22.61 3.78
CA ILE A 53 29.28 -22.28 4.80
C ILE A 53 28.02 -21.70 4.15
N ASN A 54 28.19 -20.81 3.16
CA ASN A 54 27.06 -20.30 2.37
C ASN A 54 26.30 -21.44 1.67
N THR A 55 27.02 -22.41 1.11
CA THR A 55 26.41 -23.59 0.48
C THR A 55 25.70 -24.47 1.51
N TYR A 56 26.28 -24.68 2.69
CA TYR A 56 25.66 -25.41 3.80
C TYR A 56 24.37 -24.73 4.29
N TYR A 57 24.38 -23.41 4.52
CA TYR A 57 23.17 -22.68 4.89
C TYR A 57 22.14 -22.64 3.76
N ARG A 58 22.56 -22.55 2.50
CA ARG A 58 21.66 -22.63 1.34
C ARG A 58 20.94 -23.99 1.26
N GLN A 59 21.65 -25.08 1.55
CA GLN A 59 21.06 -26.43 1.64
C GLN A 59 20.13 -26.54 2.85
N LYS A 60 20.53 -26.03 4.01
CA LYS A 60 19.75 -26.09 5.26
C LYS A 60 18.49 -25.21 5.23
N ALA A 61 18.57 -24.08 4.53
CA ALA A 61 17.45 -23.17 4.29
C ALA A 61 16.43 -23.70 3.27
N LYS A 62 16.65 -24.88 2.67
CA LYS A 62 15.77 -25.50 1.66
C LYS A 62 15.33 -24.50 0.59
N ILE A 63 16.28 -23.74 0.03
CA ILE A 63 16.01 -22.78 -1.05
C ILE A 63 15.83 -23.56 -2.37
N ASN A 64 14.83 -24.44 -2.41
CA ASN A 64 14.46 -25.24 -3.58
C ASN A 64 13.60 -24.43 -4.56
N TRP A 65 12.98 -23.32 -4.11
CA TRP A 65 12.20 -22.44 -4.98
C TRP A 65 13.02 -21.89 -6.15
N LEU A 66 14.27 -21.44 -5.90
CA LEU A 66 15.14 -20.86 -6.92
C LEU A 66 15.66 -21.85 -7.98
N LYS A 67 15.53 -23.17 -7.77
CA LYS A 67 16.01 -24.21 -8.71
C LYS A 67 14.89 -25.07 -9.27
N GLU A 68 13.93 -25.46 -8.43
CA GLU A 68 12.86 -26.40 -8.78
C GLU A 68 11.48 -25.73 -8.85
N GLY A 69 11.34 -24.50 -8.34
CA GLY A 69 10.09 -23.73 -8.38
C GLY A 69 9.86 -22.97 -9.69
N ASP A 70 10.89 -22.81 -10.53
CA ASP A 70 10.83 -22.10 -11.82
C ASP A 70 10.64 -23.06 -13.01
N ALA A 71 10.62 -24.37 -12.75
CA ALA A 71 10.40 -25.43 -13.73
C ALA A 71 9.18 -26.27 -13.36
N ASN A 72 8.59 -26.95 -14.35
CA ASN A 72 7.42 -27.83 -14.19
C ASN A 72 7.78 -29.13 -13.43
N THR A 73 8.13 -29.01 -12.16
CA THR A 73 8.61 -30.11 -11.31
C THR A 73 7.53 -30.59 -10.34
N LYS A 74 7.69 -31.82 -9.82
CA LYS A 74 6.84 -32.33 -8.72
C LYS A 74 6.91 -31.42 -7.49
N TYR A 75 8.06 -30.80 -7.22
CA TYR A 75 8.22 -29.85 -6.12
C TYR A 75 7.40 -28.57 -6.34
N PHE A 76 7.38 -28.03 -7.57
CA PHE A 76 6.52 -26.90 -7.95
C PHE A 76 5.04 -27.23 -7.74
N HIS A 77 4.58 -28.38 -8.24
CA HIS A 77 3.19 -28.83 -8.07
C HIS A 77 2.81 -29.08 -6.61
N LEU A 78 3.69 -29.68 -5.82
CA LEU A 78 3.47 -29.86 -4.37
C LEU A 78 3.43 -28.52 -3.64
N SER A 79 4.29 -27.56 -4.01
CA SER A 79 4.28 -26.20 -3.45
C SER A 79 3.03 -25.43 -3.83
N LEU A 80 2.55 -25.56 -5.08
CA LEU A 80 1.26 -25.03 -5.52
C LEU A 80 0.10 -25.67 -4.76
N LYS A 81 0.09 -27.00 -4.60
CA LYS A 81 -0.93 -27.72 -3.83
C LYS A 81 -0.94 -27.29 -2.36
N ALA A 82 0.23 -27.13 -1.75
CA ALA A 82 0.35 -26.62 -0.38
C ALA A 82 -0.15 -25.17 -0.27
N LYS A 83 0.17 -24.31 -1.25
CA LYS A 83 -0.35 -22.93 -1.33
C LYS A 83 -1.86 -22.92 -1.53
N HIS A 84 -2.39 -23.75 -2.42
CA HIS A 84 -3.81 -23.88 -2.69
C HIS A 84 -4.55 -24.35 -1.43
N ASN A 85 -4.06 -25.39 -0.76
CA ASN A 85 -4.63 -25.87 0.51
C ASN A 85 -4.60 -24.80 1.60
N ARG A 86 -3.57 -23.95 1.65
CA ARG A 86 -3.46 -22.85 2.62
C ARG A 86 -4.39 -21.68 2.31
N LEU A 87 -4.65 -21.41 1.02
CA LEU A 87 -5.55 -20.34 0.59
C LEU A 87 -7.01 -20.79 0.52
N ASN A 88 -7.26 -22.09 0.52
CA ASN A 88 -8.59 -22.67 0.48
C ASN A 88 -9.37 -22.29 1.74
N ILE A 89 -10.50 -21.61 1.56
CA ILE A 89 -11.39 -21.22 2.63
C ILE A 89 -12.33 -22.40 2.89
N SER A 90 -12.01 -23.19 3.92
CA SER A 90 -12.80 -24.37 4.32
C SER A 90 -13.88 -24.05 5.35
N ARG A 91 -13.66 -23.04 6.19
CA ARG A 91 -14.64 -22.60 7.19
C ARG A 91 -14.43 -21.12 7.54
N ILE A 92 -15.52 -20.44 7.86
CA ILE A 92 -15.52 -19.04 8.31
C ILE A 92 -16.36 -18.93 9.58
N LYS A 93 -15.94 -18.08 10.51
CA LYS A 93 -16.72 -17.69 11.69
C LYS A 93 -17.45 -16.39 11.39
N LEU A 94 -18.78 -16.42 11.48
CA LEU A 94 -19.63 -15.25 11.36
C LEU A 94 -19.52 -14.36 12.61
N ASP A 95 -20.08 -13.15 12.55
CA ASP A 95 -20.00 -12.19 13.66
C ASP A 95 -20.89 -12.57 14.86
N ASN A 96 -21.97 -13.32 14.63
CA ASN A 96 -22.77 -13.96 15.68
C ASN A 96 -22.06 -15.13 16.38
N GLY A 97 -20.83 -15.46 15.97
CA GLY A 97 -20.01 -16.52 16.56
C GLY A 97 -20.20 -17.91 15.96
N VAL A 98 -21.15 -18.08 15.04
CA VAL A 98 -21.44 -19.36 14.36
C VAL A 98 -20.35 -19.65 13.32
N TRP A 99 -19.95 -20.92 13.22
CA TRP A 99 -19.06 -21.40 12.15
C TRP A 99 -19.87 -21.93 10.99
N ILE A 100 -19.48 -21.53 9.78
CA ILE A 100 -19.98 -22.06 8.52
C ILE A 100 -18.85 -22.81 7.82
N ASP A 101 -19.15 -23.99 7.29
CA ASP A 101 -18.23 -24.89 6.59
C ASP A 101 -18.78 -25.41 5.25
N SER A 102 -20.08 -25.26 5.00
CA SER A 102 -20.70 -25.49 3.70
C SER A 102 -20.16 -24.51 2.66
N ALA A 103 -19.79 -25.04 1.48
CA ALA A 103 -19.26 -24.24 0.39
C ALA A 103 -20.24 -23.15 -0.07
N ASP A 104 -21.53 -23.46 -0.15
CA ASP A 104 -22.56 -22.51 -0.57
C ASP A 104 -22.79 -21.42 0.48
N ASP A 105 -22.81 -21.78 1.77
CA ASP A 105 -22.95 -20.80 2.87
C ASP A 105 -21.77 -19.86 2.93
N ILE A 106 -20.55 -20.37 2.72
CA ILE A 106 -19.32 -19.55 2.62
C ILE A 106 -19.42 -18.58 1.44
N CYS A 107 -19.86 -19.05 0.27
CA CYS A 107 -20.02 -18.22 -0.92
C CYS A 107 -21.06 -17.11 -0.68
N ASN A 108 -22.25 -17.45 -0.18
CA ASN A 108 -23.33 -16.50 0.07
C ASN A 108 -22.93 -15.47 1.14
N SER A 109 -22.31 -15.94 2.23
CA SER A 109 -21.85 -15.05 3.32
C SER A 109 -20.73 -14.12 2.84
N ALA A 110 -19.83 -14.59 1.95
CA ALA A 110 -18.81 -13.74 1.37
C ALA A 110 -19.43 -12.65 0.49
N VAL A 111 -20.38 -13.02 -0.38
CA VAL A 111 -21.08 -12.07 -1.26
C VAL A 111 -21.80 -11.01 -0.46
N ALA A 112 -22.56 -11.40 0.57
CA ALA A 112 -23.22 -10.46 1.48
C ALA A 112 -22.19 -9.52 2.15
N TYR A 113 -21.18 -10.09 2.80
CA TYR A 113 -20.19 -9.31 3.55
C TYR A 113 -19.46 -8.25 2.70
N TYR A 114 -19.01 -8.61 1.50
CA TYR A 114 -18.28 -7.66 0.65
C TYR A 114 -19.20 -6.74 -0.15
N SER A 115 -20.43 -7.16 -0.44
CA SER A 115 -21.46 -6.27 -0.97
C SER A 115 -21.75 -5.14 0.03
N ASP A 116 -21.96 -5.48 1.31
CA ASP A 116 -22.22 -4.49 2.37
C ASP A 116 -20.99 -3.60 2.62
N LEU A 117 -19.78 -4.18 2.55
CA LEU A 117 -18.54 -3.41 2.70
C LEU A 117 -18.38 -2.35 1.60
N LEU A 118 -18.67 -2.71 0.35
CA LEU A 118 -18.41 -1.88 -0.83
C LEU A 118 -19.61 -1.03 -1.26
N ASN A 119 -20.73 -1.11 -0.55
CA ASN A 119 -21.87 -0.24 -0.74
C ASN A 119 -22.05 0.70 0.46
N ALA A 120 -22.31 1.97 0.19
CA ALA A 120 -22.74 2.94 1.18
C ALA A 120 -24.24 2.76 1.48
N ASP A 121 -24.66 3.14 2.70
CA ASP A 121 -26.07 3.19 3.08
C ASP A 121 -26.73 4.44 2.46
N ASP A 122 -27.90 4.29 1.84
CA ASP A 122 -28.57 5.33 1.02
C ASP A 122 -28.87 6.66 1.77
N GLU A 123 -28.87 6.66 3.10
CA GLU A 123 -29.17 7.86 3.92
C GLU A 123 -28.04 8.90 3.94
N THR A 124 -26.90 8.60 3.32
CA THR A 124 -25.68 9.38 3.48
C THR A 124 -25.46 10.49 2.45
N ASP A 125 -26.22 10.54 1.36
CA ASP A 125 -25.88 11.37 0.18
C ASP A 125 -26.23 12.88 0.26
N SER A 126 -26.65 13.40 1.43
CA SER A 126 -27.32 14.73 1.50
C SER A 126 -26.60 15.82 2.31
N LEU A 127 -25.30 15.69 2.64
CA LEU A 127 -24.58 16.72 3.41
C LEU A 127 -23.59 17.54 2.58
N ASP A 128 -23.62 18.85 2.84
CA ASP A 128 -22.80 19.87 2.20
C ASP A 128 -21.32 19.67 2.55
N HIS A 129 -20.51 19.35 1.54
CA HIS A 129 -19.07 19.07 1.68
C HIS A 129 -18.24 20.33 1.98
N ALA A 130 -18.89 21.50 2.03
CA ALA A 130 -18.24 22.81 2.03
C ALA A 130 -17.32 23.04 3.23
N ASP A 131 -17.66 22.63 4.44
CA ASP A 131 -16.91 23.03 5.64
C ASP A 131 -15.48 22.47 5.67
N TYR A 132 -15.27 21.23 5.20
CA TYR A 132 -13.96 20.54 5.23
C TYR A 132 -13.04 20.90 4.08
N LEU A 133 -13.64 21.24 2.94
CA LEU A 133 -12.95 21.56 1.70
C LEU A 133 -12.59 23.04 1.60
N ARG A 134 -13.12 23.91 2.48
CA ARG A 134 -12.79 25.35 2.54
C ARG A 134 -11.30 25.66 2.56
N ASN A 135 -10.49 24.80 3.17
CA ASN A 135 -9.04 24.98 3.25
C ASN A 135 -8.27 24.40 2.04
N ILE A 136 -8.96 23.72 1.13
CA ILE A 136 -8.36 23.22 -0.10
C ILE A 136 -8.35 24.35 -1.11
N LYS A 137 -7.15 24.89 -1.36
CA LYS A 137 -6.92 25.85 -2.42
C LYS A 137 -6.88 25.15 -3.77
N GLN A 138 -7.40 25.82 -4.81
CA GLN A 138 -7.17 25.41 -6.18
C GLN A 138 -5.67 25.49 -6.49
N ILE A 139 -5.10 24.34 -6.85
CA ILE A 139 -3.66 24.19 -7.13
C ILE A 139 -3.45 23.84 -8.59
N ILE A 140 -4.40 23.12 -9.19
CA ILE A 140 -4.31 22.72 -10.59
C ILE A 140 -4.59 23.93 -11.46
N SER A 141 -3.58 24.33 -12.22
CA SER A 141 -3.69 25.46 -13.15
C SER A 141 -4.46 25.08 -14.41
N GLN A 142 -4.83 26.09 -15.21
CA GLN A 142 -5.42 25.84 -16.52
C GLN A 142 -4.45 25.09 -17.46
N GLU A 143 -3.15 25.38 -17.38
CA GLU A 143 -2.12 24.68 -18.16
C GLU A 143 -2.02 23.20 -17.77
N ASP A 144 -2.06 22.90 -16.47
CA ASP A 144 -2.11 21.52 -15.96
C ASP A 144 -3.34 20.78 -16.51
N ASN A 145 -4.51 21.43 -16.50
CA ASN A 145 -5.74 20.86 -17.05
C ASN A 145 -5.69 20.63 -18.57
N ILE A 146 -5.07 21.53 -19.34
CA ILE A 146 -4.83 21.33 -20.77
C ILE A 146 -3.96 20.09 -20.99
N HIS A 147 -2.91 19.93 -20.19
CA HIS A 147 -2.06 18.74 -20.27
C HIS A 147 -2.81 17.45 -19.90
N LEU A 148 -3.63 17.46 -18.85
CA LEU A 148 -4.47 16.32 -18.44
C LEU A 148 -5.48 15.90 -19.52
N MET A 149 -5.97 16.85 -20.32
CA MET A 149 -7.01 16.63 -21.34
C MET A 149 -6.47 16.49 -22.76
N ARG A 150 -5.14 16.48 -22.96
CA ARG A 150 -4.54 16.34 -24.29
C ARG A 150 -5.00 15.06 -25.00
N PRO A 151 -5.09 15.05 -26.34
CA PRO A 151 -5.40 13.83 -27.09
C PRO A 151 -4.41 12.69 -26.81
N ILE A 152 -4.91 11.46 -26.84
CA ILE A 152 -4.10 10.26 -26.60
C ILE A 152 -3.21 9.96 -27.80
N THR A 153 -1.91 9.79 -27.54
CA THR A 153 -0.91 9.42 -28.55
C THR A 153 -0.61 7.91 -28.51
N LYS A 154 -0.05 7.39 -29.59
CA LYS A 154 0.43 6.00 -29.67
C LYS A 154 1.55 5.74 -28.66
N ASP A 155 2.45 6.70 -28.48
CA ASP A 155 3.55 6.57 -27.52
C ASP A 155 3.05 6.51 -26.08
N GLU A 156 2.08 7.34 -25.71
CA GLU A 156 1.46 7.32 -24.38
C GLU A 156 0.75 5.99 -24.12
N LEU A 157 0.07 5.44 -25.13
CA LEU A 157 -0.53 4.12 -25.06
C LEU A 157 0.53 3.02 -24.84
N LYS A 158 1.59 3.05 -25.64
CA LYS A 158 2.69 2.08 -25.56
C LYS A 158 3.33 2.12 -24.17
N GLU A 159 3.64 3.31 -23.68
CA GLU A 159 4.20 3.49 -22.34
C GLU A 159 3.28 2.90 -21.26
N ALA A 160 1.96 3.13 -21.35
CA ALA A 160 1.00 2.56 -20.41
C ALA A 160 0.98 1.03 -20.44
N VAL A 161 0.97 0.40 -21.63
CA VAL A 161 0.96 -1.06 -21.77
C VAL A 161 2.25 -1.71 -21.25
N PHE A 162 3.40 -1.13 -21.57
CA PHE A 162 4.70 -1.71 -21.23
C PHE A 162 5.16 -1.39 -19.80
N SER A 163 4.61 -0.35 -19.17
CA SER A 163 4.85 -0.04 -17.75
C SER A 163 4.00 -0.88 -16.80
N LEU A 164 2.93 -1.52 -17.28
CA LEU A 164 2.16 -2.49 -16.51
C LEU A 164 2.93 -3.82 -16.40
N GLY A 165 2.79 -4.48 -15.25
CA GLY A 165 3.51 -5.71 -14.96
C GLY A 165 3.11 -6.86 -15.90
N LYS A 166 4.10 -7.45 -16.58
CA LYS A 166 3.93 -8.62 -17.48
C LYS A 166 3.16 -9.76 -16.81
N ASN A 167 3.58 -10.12 -15.60
CA ASN A 167 3.02 -11.23 -14.84
C ASN A 167 1.85 -10.81 -13.93
N SER A 168 1.17 -9.69 -14.23
CA SER A 168 -0.03 -9.30 -13.50
C SER A 168 -1.12 -10.34 -13.73
N ALA A 169 -1.80 -10.75 -12.66
CA ALA A 169 -2.92 -11.69 -12.78
C ALA A 169 -4.01 -11.10 -13.69
N PRO A 170 -4.56 -11.91 -14.62
CA PRO A 170 -5.59 -11.47 -15.54
C PRO A 170 -6.90 -11.19 -14.81
N GLY A 171 -7.79 -10.45 -15.47
CA GLY A 171 -9.17 -10.31 -15.05
C GLY A 171 -10.00 -11.54 -15.43
N ILE A 172 -11.31 -11.37 -15.53
CA ILE A 172 -12.21 -12.48 -15.91
C ILE A 172 -12.06 -12.88 -17.39
N ASP A 173 -11.55 -11.97 -18.22
CA ASP A 173 -11.30 -12.21 -19.64
C ASP A 173 -10.09 -13.13 -19.91
N GLY A 174 -9.28 -13.40 -18.89
CA GLY A 174 -8.12 -14.30 -18.98
C GLY A 174 -6.89 -13.71 -19.69
N PHE A 175 -6.95 -12.47 -20.17
CA PHE A 175 -5.83 -11.84 -20.86
C PHE A 175 -4.90 -11.11 -19.86
N ASP A 176 -3.66 -11.57 -19.78
CA ASP A 176 -2.63 -11.03 -18.88
C ASP A 176 -1.73 -9.99 -19.58
N GLY A 177 -0.78 -9.43 -18.83
CA GLY A 177 0.14 -8.43 -19.39
C GLY A 177 1.05 -8.97 -20.48
N VAL A 178 1.36 -10.28 -20.47
CA VAL A 178 2.16 -10.93 -21.52
C VAL A 178 1.40 -10.88 -22.83
N PHE A 179 0.11 -11.22 -22.84
CA PHE A 179 -0.73 -11.13 -24.03
C PHE A 179 -0.68 -9.73 -24.64
N TYR A 180 -0.97 -8.68 -23.86
CA TYR A 180 -1.03 -7.31 -24.38
C TYR A 180 0.32 -6.81 -24.89
N GLN A 181 1.43 -7.20 -24.28
CA GLN A 181 2.77 -6.78 -24.71
C GLN A 181 3.26 -7.55 -25.94
N CYS A 182 3.01 -8.86 -26.02
CA CYS A 182 3.42 -9.68 -27.16
C CYS A 182 2.54 -9.43 -28.39
N ALA A 183 1.22 -9.29 -28.19
CA ALA A 183 0.27 -9.02 -29.26
C ALA A 183 0.15 -7.52 -29.60
N TYR A 184 0.93 -6.64 -28.94
CA TYR A 184 0.79 -5.19 -29.05
C TYR A 184 0.77 -4.71 -30.51
N ALA A 185 1.70 -5.20 -31.34
CA ALA A 185 1.79 -4.82 -32.75
C ALA A 185 0.55 -5.21 -33.59
N ILE A 186 -0.26 -6.15 -33.11
CA ILE A 186 -1.50 -6.60 -33.76
C ILE A 186 -2.70 -5.79 -33.24
N ILE A 187 -2.78 -5.54 -31.93
CA ILE A 187 -3.94 -4.94 -31.28
C ILE A 187 -3.82 -3.42 -31.04
N GLU A 188 -2.71 -2.81 -31.44
CA GLU A 188 -2.39 -1.41 -31.14
C GLU A 188 -3.51 -0.44 -31.56
N ASP A 189 -3.99 -0.56 -32.80
CA ASP A 189 -4.97 0.38 -33.35
C ASP A 189 -6.34 0.21 -32.70
N ASP A 190 -6.78 -1.02 -32.43
CA ASP A 190 -8.02 -1.31 -31.71
C ASP A 190 -7.97 -0.78 -30.27
N LEU A 191 -6.84 -1.01 -29.60
CA LEU A 191 -6.63 -0.54 -28.24
C LEU A 191 -6.58 1.00 -28.19
N LEU A 192 -5.95 1.64 -29.16
CA LEU A 192 -5.90 3.10 -29.27
C LEU A 192 -7.30 3.70 -29.47
N ASN A 193 -8.13 3.08 -30.31
CA ASN A 193 -9.51 3.51 -30.51
C ASN A 193 -10.33 3.37 -29.22
N ALA A 194 -10.24 2.22 -28.54
CA ALA A 194 -10.92 2.01 -27.27
C ALA A 194 -10.51 3.02 -26.19
N VAL A 195 -9.22 3.33 -26.10
CA VAL A 195 -8.71 4.36 -25.17
C VAL A 195 -9.22 5.74 -25.56
N ARG A 196 -9.21 6.10 -26.85
CA ARG A 196 -9.75 7.40 -27.31
C ARG A 196 -11.23 7.54 -27.01
N GLU A 197 -12.03 6.51 -27.25
CA GLU A 197 -13.44 6.49 -26.89
C GLU A 197 -13.65 6.72 -25.39
N PHE A 198 -12.88 6.02 -24.54
CA PHE A 198 -12.91 6.24 -23.10
C PHE A 198 -12.61 7.70 -22.75
N PHE A 199 -11.55 8.30 -23.31
CA PHE A 199 -11.17 9.70 -23.07
C PHE A 199 -12.15 10.72 -23.69
N CYS A 200 -12.95 10.33 -24.67
CA CYS A 200 -14.10 11.10 -25.16
C CYS A 200 -15.32 11.00 -24.24
N GLY A 201 -15.26 10.22 -23.17
CA GLY A 201 -16.32 10.05 -22.18
C GLY A 201 -17.31 8.94 -22.51
N VAL A 202 -17.01 8.05 -23.46
CA VAL A 202 -17.82 6.86 -23.73
C VAL A 202 -17.79 5.95 -22.49
N PRO A 203 -18.95 5.46 -22.00
CA PRO A 203 -19.00 4.58 -20.84
C PRO A 203 -18.22 3.29 -21.05
N VAL A 204 -17.47 2.85 -20.03
CA VAL A 204 -16.74 1.59 -20.08
C VAL A 204 -17.73 0.41 -20.12
N PRO A 205 -17.62 -0.51 -21.10
CA PRO A 205 -18.47 -1.70 -21.17
C PRO A 205 -18.38 -2.55 -19.90
N LYS A 206 -19.51 -3.17 -19.51
CA LYS A 206 -19.57 -4.04 -18.31
C LYS A 206 -18.54 -5.17 -18.35
N SER A 207 -18.26 -5.72 -19.52
CA SER A 207 -17.26 -6.78 -19.71
C SER A 207 -15.85 -6.32 -19.33
N ILE A 208 -15.48 -5.07 -19.64
CA ILE A 208 -14.19 -4.46 -19.29
C ILE A 208 -14.17 -4.01 -17.83
N GLY A 209 -15.29 -3.50 -17.33
CA GLY A 209 -15.46 -3.07 -15.94
C GLY A 209 -15.54 -4.21 -14.91
N HIS A 210 -15.73 -5.46 -15.35
CA HIS A 210 -15.82 -6.62 -14.46
C HIS A 210 -14.48 -6.88 -13.77
N THR A 211 -14.50 -6.89 -12.45
CA THR A 211 -13.34 -7.07 -11.57
C THR A 211 -13.59 -8.26 -10.65
N LEU A 212 -12.63 -9.19 -10.58
CA LEU A 212 -12.67 -10.29 -9.62
C LEU A 212 -12.01 -9.84 -8.31
N ILE A 213 -12.66 -10.08 -7.17
CA ILE A 213 -12.10 -9.81 -5.86
C ILE A 213 -11.47 -11.10 -5.32
N ALA A 214 -10.15 -11.17 -5.36
CA ALA A 214 -9.38 -12.27 -4.79
C ALA A 214 -9.10 -12.02 -3.30
N LEU A 215 -9.39 -13.01 -2.45
CA LEU A 215 -9.22 -12.90 -1.01
C LEU A 215 -7.84 -13.39 -0.58
N ILE A 216 -6.98 -12.47 -0.10
CA ILE A 216 -5.66 -12.82 0.43
C ILE A 216 -5.66 -12.75 1.96
N PRO A 217 -5.34 -13.84 2.68
CA PRO A 217 -5.35 -13.82 4.14
C PRO A 217 -4.27 -12.86 4.68
N LYS A 218 -4.63 -12.05 5.68
CA LYS A 218 -3.71 -11.14 6.40
C LYS A 218 -2.79 -11.89 7.35
N GLU A 219 -3.26 -13.01 7.89
CA GLU A 219 -2.59 -13.83 8.89
C GLU A 219 -2.80 -15.32 8.57
N PRO A 220 -1.91 -16.21 9.03
CA PRO A 220 -2.13 -17.65 8.91
C PRO A 220 -3.45 -18.06 9.57
N ASN A 221 -4.18 -18.98 8.93
CA ASN A 221 -5.46 -19.51 9.43
C ASN A 221 -6.54 -18.42 9.65
N ALA A 222 -6.62 -17.44 8.74
CA ALA A 222 -7.66 -16.42 8.75
C ALA A 222 -9.06 -17.06 8.78
N TYR A 223 -9.83 -16.73 9.81
CA TYR A 223 -11.12 -17.37 10.11
C TYR A 223 -12.32 -16.43 10.01
N LYS A 224 -12.12 -15.15 9.72
CA LYS A 224 -13.16 -14.14 9.48
C LYS A 224 -12.88 -13.39 8.18
N PHE A 225 -13.91 -12.94 7.47
CA PHE A 225 -13.72 -12.14 6.25
C PHE A 225 -12.94 -10.83 6.49
N SER A 226 -13.05 -10.23 7.67
CA SER A 226 -12.25 -9.05 8.05
C SER A 226 -10.73 -9.28 8.09
N LYS A 227 -10.31 -10.55 8.18
CA LYS A 227 -8.92 -11.01 8.18
C LYS A 227 -8.39 -11.32 6.77
N PHE A 228 -9.18 -11.05 5.73
CA PHE A 228 -8.72 -11.12 4.34
C PHE A 228 -8.56 -9.70 3.78
N ARG A 229 -7.64 -9.55 2.82
CA ARG A 229 -7.50 -8.38 1.95
C ARG A 229 -8.22 -8.67 0.63
N PRO A 230 -9.18 -7.83 0.22
CA PRO A 230 -9.80 -7.94 -1.09
C PRO A 230 -8.87 -7.33 -2.16
N ILE A 231 -8.23 -8.16 -2.98
CA ILE A 231 -7.44 -7.69 -4.12
C ILE A 231 -8.29 -7.70 -5.39
N SER A 232 -8.39 -6.55 -6.04
CA SER A 232 -9.11 -6.35 -7.30
C SER A 232 -8.27 -6.82 -8.49
N LEU A 233 -8.75 -7.85 -9.17
CA LEU A 233 -8.24 -8.35 -10.44
C LEU A 233 -9.12 -7.81 -11.55
N SER A 234 -8.84 -6.58 -11.97
CA SER A 234 -9.49 -5.97 -13.14
C SER A 234 -8.85 -6.46 -14.43
N ASN A 235 -9.64 -6.48 -15.52
CA ASN A 235 -9.14 -6.75 -16.86
C ASN A 235 -7.97 -5.81 -17.19
N PHE A 236 -6.99 -6.33 -17.93
CA PHE A 236 -5.79 -5.57 -18.25
C PHE A 236 -6.10 -4.36 -19.14
N SER A 237 -7.09 -4.46 -20.03
CA SER A 237 -7.65 -3.33 -20.79
C SER A 237 -8.11 -2.18 -19.88
N ASN A 238 -8.86 -2.48 -18.82
CA ASN A 238 -9.29 -1.46 -17.85
C ASN A 238 -8.11 -0.85 -17.11
N LYS A 239 -7.09 -1.67 -16.76
CA LYS A 239 -5.85 -1.19 -16.14
C LYS A 239 -5.08 -0.24 -17.06
N ILE A 240 -5.15 -0.41 -18.39
CA ILE A 240 -4.54 0.52 -19.35
C ILE A 240 -5.22 1.90 -19.27
N PHE A 241 -6.56 1.94 -19.22
CA PHE A 241 -7.28 3.22 -19.07
C PHE A 241 -6.88 3.95 -17.80
N THR A 242 -6.88 3.25 -16.66
CA THR A 242 -6.52 3.85 -15.37
C THR A 242 -5.03 4.16 -15.30
N LYS A 243 -4.16 3.39 -15.94
CA LYS A 243 -2.72 3.68 -16.02
C LYS A 243 -2.41 4.98 -16.75
N ILE A 244 -3.10 5.28 -17.85
CA ILE A 244 -2.89 6.55 -18.56
C ILE A 244 -3.34 7.72 -17.67
N LEU A 245 -4.50 7.61 -17.01
CA LEU A 245 -4.95 8.61 -16.04
C LEU A 245 -3.93 8.80 -14.91
N THR A 246 -3.42 7.70 -14.34
CA THR A 246 -2.38 7.71 -13.31
C THR A 246 -1.15 8.47 -13.78
N ASN A 247 -0.58 8.11 -14.95
CA ASN A 247 0.62 8.74 -15.47
C ASN A 247 0.44 10.26 -15.62
N ARG A 248 -0.72 10.70 -16.12
CA ARG A 248 -1.05 12.12 -16.25
C ARG A 248 -1.13 12.85 -14.89
N ILE A 249 -1.73 12.22 -13.86
CA ILE A 249 -1.86 12.81 -12.52
C ILE A 249 -0.53 12.80 -11.76
N THR A 250 0.30 11.78 -11.93
CA THR A 250 1.53 11.58 -11.16
C THR A 250 2.46 12.80 -11.22
N HIS A 251 2.54 13.49 -12.35
CA HIS A 251 3.34 14.71 -12.50
C HIS A 251 2.86 15.89 -11.64
N LEU A 252 1.58 15.88 -11.23
CA LEU A 252 0.96 16.92 -10.43
C LEU A 252 1.03 16.63 -8.93
N LEU A 253 1.35 15.39 -8.52
CA LEU A 253 1.38 15.00 -7.12
C LEU A 253 2.31 15.85 -6.24
N PRO A 254 3.52 16.25 -6.68
CA PRO A 254 4.38 17.12 -5.88
C PRO A 254 3.76 18.50 -5.59
N LYS A 255 2.81 18.97 -6.42
CA LYS A 255 2.07 20.23 -6.18
C LYS A 255 0.93 20.04 -5.18
N ILE A 256 0.31 18.86 -5.16
CA ILE A 256 -0.91 18.57 -4.41
C ILE A 256 -0.58 18.05 -3.01
N ILE A 257 0.32 17.08 -2.92
CA ILE A 257 0.53 16.29 -1.71
C ILE A 257 1.57 16.95 -0.80
N SER A 258 1.24 17.06 0.47
CA SER A 258 2.09 17.60 1.52
C SER A 258 3.34 16.76 1.79
N ASP A 259 4.38 17.37 2.34
CA ASP A 259 5.64 16.69 2.62
C ASP A 259 5.55 15.55 3.63
N GLU A 260 4.60 15.64 4.55
CA GLU A 260 4.29 14.68 5.60
C GLU A 260 3.73 13.36 5.06
N GLN A 261 3.30 13.31 3.79
CA GLN A 261 2.93 12.07 3.11
C GLN A 261 4.11 11.57 2.29
N SER A 262 4.72 10.48 2.76
CA SER A 262 5.90 9.91 2.09
C SER A 262 5.55 8.82 1.08
N ALA A 263 4.35 8.24 1.12
CA ALA A 263 3.98 7.17 0.20
C ALA A 263 3.70 7.66 -1.22
N PHE A 264 4.11 6.86 -2.20
CA PHE A 264 3.87 7.09 -3.64
C PHE A 264 4.42 8.42 -4.18
N GLN A 265 5.37 9.05 -3.47
CA GLN A 265 6.09 10.21 -3.96
C GLN A 265 7.47 9.80 -4.50
N PRO A 266 7.87 10.27 -5.70
CA PRO A 266 9.21 10.05 -6.21
C PRO A 266 10.27 10.61 -5.24
N GLY A 267 11.28 9.78 -4.91
CA GLY A 267 12.43 10.21 -4.09
C GLY A 267 12.20 10.24 -2.58
N LYS A 268 11.05 9.76 -2.07
CA LYS A 268 10.83 9.58 -0.63
C LYS A 268 10.87 8.12 -0.25
N GLU A 269 11.67 7.79 0.76
CA GLU A 269 11.75 6.43 1.29
C GLU A 269 10.99 6.34 2.62
N ILE A 270 10.51 5.13 2.96
CA ILE A 270 9.86 4.91 4.26
C ILE A 270 10.83 5.13 5.44
N SER A 271 12.13 4.93 5.20
CA SER A 271 13.23 5.16 6.14
C SER A 271 13.27 6.61 6.63
N ASP A 272 12.95 7.59 5.77
CA ASP A 272 12.93 9.01 6.11
C ASP A 272 11.90 9.30 7.21
N GLY A 273 10.67 8.82 7.02
CA GLY A 273 9.60 8.97 8.01
C GLY A 273 9.90 8.27 9.34
N ILE A 274 10.54 7.09 9.28
CA ILE A 274 10.96 6.35 10.47
C ILE A 274 12.03 7.12 11.26
N LEU A 275 12.98 7.76 10.58
CA LEU A 275 14.03 8.55 11.22
C LEU A 275 13.43 9.78 11.94
N VAL A 276 12.53 10.50 11.28
CA VAL A 276 11.83 11.66 11.87
C VAL A 276 10.99 11.21 13.08
N LEU A 277 10.24 10.12 12.96
CA LEU A 277 9.46 9.56 14.05
C LEU A 277 10.35 9.21 15.25
N ARG A 278 11.49 8.56 15.02
CA ARG A 278 12.45 8.19 16.08
C ARG A 278 12.96 9.41 16.83
N GLU A 279 13.28 10.48 16.12
CA GLU A 279 13.73 11.73 16.74
C GLU A 279 12.62 12.39 17.58
N LEU A 280 11.37 12.37 17.10
CA LEU A 280 10.23 12.90 17.86
C LEU A 280 9.89 12.05 19.10
N VAL A 281 10.06 10.73 19.02
CA VAL A 281 9.88 9.84 20.18
C VAL A 281 10.89 10.17 21.28
N ASN A 282 12.16 10.50 20.94
CA ASN A 282 13.15 10.93 21.94
C ASN A 282 12.70 12.19 22.70
N HIS A 283 11.85 13.02 22.08
CA HIS A 283 11.32 14.26 22.64
C HIS A 283 10.03 14.09 23.43
N ILE A 284 9.49 12.88 23.54
CA ILE A 284 8.20 12.66 24.18
C ILE A 284 8.22 12.98 25.68
N ASN A 285 9.39 12.82 26.33
CA ASN A 285 9.57 13.09 27.76
C ASN A 285 9.97 14.54 28.06
N LYS A 286 10.00 15.42 27.04
CA LYS A 286 10.35 16.81 27.25
C LYS A 286 9.34 17.50 28.16
N LYS A 287 9.82 18.14 29.23
CA LYS A 287 8.97 18.87 30.18
C LYS A 287 8.28 20.04 29.46
N THR A 288 6.96 19.96 29.35
CA THR A 288 6.10 20.99 28.76
C THR A 288 4.73 20.97 29.42
N ARG A 289 4.05 22.12 29.45
CA ARG A 289 2.67 22.19 29.94
C ARG A 289 1.78 21.32 29.05
N GLY A 290 1.05 20.39 29.64
CA GLY A 290 0.17 19.47 28.92
C GLY A 290 0.84 18.20 28.40
N HIS A 291 2.16 18.03 28.54
CA HIS A 291 2.94 16.88 28.05
C HIS A 291 2.85 16.62 26.54
N ASN A 292 3.80 15.88 25.99
CA ASN A 292 3.80 15.44 24.61
C ASN A 292 3.07 14.09 24.49
N ILE A 293 2.32 13.90 23.40
CA ILE A 293 1.62 12.67 23.06
C ILE A 293 1.76 12.36 21.58
N ILE A 294 1.85 11.07 21.26
CA ILE A 294 1.90 10.57 19.89
C ILE A 294 0.74 9.59 19.71
N PHE A 295 -0.08 9.84 18.68
CA PHE A 295 -1.18 8.96 18.28
C PHE A 295 -0.81 8.21 17.02
N LYS A 296 -1.01 6.89 17.02
CA LYS A 296 -1.12 6.13 15.77
C LYS A 296 -2.61 5.95 15.45
N PHE A 297 -3.02 6.38 14.27
CA PHE A 297 -4.33 6.13 13.72
C PHE A 297 -4.23 4.96 12.72
N ASP A 298 -5.01 3.91 12.95
CA ASP A 298 -5.13 2.80 12.01
C ASP A 298 -6.40 2.97 11.21
N MET A 299 -6.23 2.97 9.90
CA MET A 299 -7.25 3.32 8.95
C MET A 299 -7.98 2.05 8.45
N ASN A 300 -9.02 1.61 9.17
CA ASN A 300 -9.70 0.35 8.90
C ASN A 300 -10.34 0.34 7.50
N LYS A 301 -9.81 -0.53 6.63
CA LYS A 301 -10.27 -0.79 5.25
C LYS A 301 -10.45 0.50 4.45
N ALA A 302 -9.47 1.38 4.56
CA ALA A 302 -9.49 2.72 3.97
C ALA A 302 -9.82 2.70 2.47
N PHE A 303 -9.17 1.81 1.70
CA PHE A 303 -9.43 1.67 0.26
C PHE A 303 -10.87 1.23 -0.05
N ASP A 304 -11.47 0.35 0.75
CA ASP A 304 -12.79 -0.22 0.48
C ASP A 304 -13.94 0.76 0.81
N ARG A 305 -13.67 1.78 1.61
CA ARG A 305 -14.70 2.63 2.23
C ARG A 305 -14.75 4.07 1.72
N ILE A 306 -13.79 4.50 0.90
CA ILE A 306 -13.78 5.87 0.38
C ILE A 306 -15.06 6.19 -0.41
N SER A 307 -15.74 7.26 -0.02
CA SER A 307 -16.93 7.78 -0.72
C SER A 307 -16.57 8.34 -2.10
N TRP A 308 -17.34 7.94 -3.11
CA TRP A 308 -17.22 8.46 -4.48
C TRP A 308 -17.63 9.93 -4.61
N PRO A 309 -18.75 10.39 -4.03
CA PRO A 309 -19.06 11.82 -3.92
C PRO A 309 -17.91 12.63 -3.31
N PHE A 310 -17.25 12.09 -2.27
CA PHE A 310 -16.12 12.75 -1.64
C PHE A 310 -14.93 12.87 -2.59
N ILE A 311 -14.54 11.80 -3.32
CA ILE A 311 -13.50 11.87 -4.36
C ILE A 311 -13.81 13.00 -5.35
N ASN A 312 -15.04 13.07 -5.86
CA ASN A 312 -15.47 14.09 -6.81
C ASN A 312 -15.31 15.50 -6.25
N SER A 313 -15.79 15.75 -5.03
CA SER A 313 -15.71 17.06 -4.37
C SER A 313 -14.26 17.49 -4.08
N VAL A 314 -13.39 16.55 -3.70
CA VAL A 314 -11.96 16.80 -3.48
C VAL A 314 -11.26 17.20 -4.78
N LEU A 315 -11.48 16.44 -5.87
CA LEU A 315 -10.88 16.74 -7.17
C LEU A 315 -11.36 18.11 -7.71
N LEU A 316 -12.64 18.43 -7.54
CA LEU A 316 -13.18 19.76 -7.88
C LEU A 316 -12.50 20.88 -7.09
N SER A 317 -12.30 20.67 -5.79
CA SER A 317 -11.69 21.66 -4.88
C SER A 317 -10.22 21.94 -5.22
N PHE A 318 -9.48 20.92 -5.69
CA PHE A 318 -8.11 21.12 -6.18
C PHE A 318 -8.03 21.80 -7.55
N GLY A 319 -9.14 21.91 -8.29
CA GLY A 319 -9.23 22.57 -9.59
C GLY A 319 -9.08 21.64 -10.80
N PHE A 320 -9.28 20.33 -10.63
CA PHE A 320 -9.27 19.41 -11.78
C PHE A 320 -10.43 19.72 -12.73
N HIS A 321 -10.18 19.60 -14.03
CA HIS A 321 -11.18 19.85 -15.06
C HIS A 321 -12.37 18.87 -14.93
N PRO A 322 -13.64 19.32 -15.00
CA PRO A 322 -14.80 18.45 -14.81
C PRO A 322 -14.86 17.24 -15.75
N ALA A 323 -14.41 17.40 -17.00
CA ALA A 323 -14.32 16.29 -17.95
C ALA A 323 -13.32 15.21 -17.49
N PHE A 324 -12.18 15.62 -16.91
CA PHE A 324 -11.19 14.68 -16.38
C PHE A 324 -11.73 13.92 -15.17
N ILE A 325 -12.41 14.63 -14.27
CA ILE A 325 -13.10 14.03 -13.13
C ILE A 325 -14.16 13.02 -13.61
N LYS A 326 -14.93 13.37 -14.64
CA LYS A 326 -15.91 12.48 -15.25
C LYS A 326 -15.29 11.18 -15.78
N LEU A 327 -14.08 11.20 -16.33
CA LEU A 327 -13.37 9.97 -16.75
C LEU A 327 -13.08 9.04 -15.57
N ILE A 328 -12.58 9.61 -14.45
CA ILE A 328 -12.32 8.87 -13.22
C ILE A 328 -13.62 8.28 -12.66
N MET A 329 -14.66 9.10 -12.55
CA MET A 329 -15.95 8.67 -12.01
C MET A 329 -16.62 7.63 -12.90
N ASN A 330 -16.57 7.79 -14.23
CA ASN A 330 -17.07 6.79 -15.17
C ASN A 330 -16.36 5.43 -14.98
N ASN A 331 -15.06 5.41 -14.73
CA ASN A 331 -14.32 4.18 -14.45
C ASN A 331 -14.78 3.50 -13.16
N LEU A 332 -14.95 4.28 -12.09
CA LEU A 332 -15.44 3.79 -10.80
C LEU A 332 -16.86 3.22 -10.94
N HIS A 333 -17.79 4.01 -11.51
CA HIS A 333 -19.19 3.60 -11.70
C HIS A 333 -19.39 2.46 -12.71
N ALA A 334 -18.43 2.20 -13.59
CA ALA A 334 -18.50 1.06 -14.52
C ALA A 334 -18.04 -0.26 -13.88
N THR A 335 -17.50 -0.22 -12.66
CA THR A 335 -16.98 -1.42 -11.99
C THR A 335 -18.13 -2.34 -11.58
N TRP A 336 -17.99 -3.62 -11.91
CA TRP A 336 -18.82 -4.72 -11.40
C TRP A 336 -17.93 -5.75 -10.72
N CYS A 337 -18.35 -6.29 -9.59
CA CYS A 337 -17.53 -7.14 -8.74
C CYS A 337 -18.12 -8.56 -8.62
N SER A 338 -17.24 -9.56 -8.69
CA SER A 338 -17.51 -10.92 -8.26
C SER A 338 -16.41 -11.37 -7.30
N ILE A 339 -16.75 -12.17 -6.30
CA ILE A 339 -15.78 -12.63 -5.30
C ILE A 339 -15.22 -13.96 -5.73
N LEU A 340 -13.89 -14.09 -5.74
CA LEU A 340 -13.22 -15.33 -6.08
C LEU A 340 -13.10 -16.20 -4.83
N ILE A 341 -14.00 -17.18 -4.69
CA ILE A 341 -13.97 -18.16 -3.60
C ILE A 341 -13.45 -19.48 -4.14
N ASN A 342 -12.31 -19.92 -3.63
CA ASN A 342 -11.65 -21.19 -3.96
C ASN A 342 -11.50 -21.42 -5.48
N GLY A 343 -11.18 -20.35 -6.22
CA GLY A 343 -10.98 -20.38 -7.67
C GLY A 343 -12.24 -20.18 -8.52
N THR A 344 -13.42 -20.05 -7.91
CA THR A 344 -14.68 -19.82 -8.62
C THR A 344 -15.23 -18.42 -8.34
N PRO A 345 -15.59 -17.63 -9.37
CA PRO A 345 -16.28 -16.36 -9.18
C PRO A 345 -17.69 -16.58 -8.62
N LYS A 346 -18.06 -15.81 -7.60
CA LYS A 346 -19.37 -15.87 -6.92
C LYS A 346 -19.96 -14.47 -6.77
N GLY A 347 -21.27 -14.39 -6.96
CA GLY A 347 -22.01 -13.13 -7.01
C GLY A 347 -21.68 -12.28 -8.24
N PHE A 348 -22.44 -11.21 -8.40
CA PHE A 348 -22.20 -10.18 -9.42
C PHE A 348 -22.93 -8.91 -8.96
N PHE A 349 -22.22 -8.00 -8.32
CA PHE A 349 -22.81 -6.81 -7.71
C PHE A 349 -22.04 -5.55 -8.11
N LYS A 350 -22.69 -4.42 -7.97
CA LYS A 350 -22.12 -3.11 -8.26
C LYS A 350 -21.74 -2.44 -6.93
N PRO A 351 -20.49 -2.03 -6.72
CA PRO A 351 -20.11 -1.22 -5.57
C PRO A 351 -20.62 0.22 -5.73
N SER A 352 -20.83 0.93 -4.62
CA SER A 352 -21.15 2.37 -4.58
C SER A 352 -20.09 3.21 -3.86
N ARG A 353 -19.09 2.56 -3.25
CA ARG A 353 -17.92 3.20 -2.64
C ARG A 353 -16.65 2.36 -2.80
N GLY A 354 -15.53 2.94 -2.40
CA GLY A 354 -14.21 2.31 -2.39
C GLY A 354 -13.47 2.43 -3.72
N VAL A 355 -12.19 2.10 -3.69
CA VAL A 355 -11.28 2.10 -4.84
C VAL A 355 -10.64 0.72 -4.99
N LYS A 356 -10.42 0.30 -6.24
CA LYS A 356 -9.96 -1.05 -6.59
C LYS A 356 -8.54 -1.32 -6.08
N GLN A 357 -8.36 -2.14 -5.03
CA GLN A 357 -7.04 -2.49 -4.51
C GLN A 357 -6.26 -3.34 -5.52
N GLY A 358 -5.26 -2.77 -6.19
CA GLY A 358 -4.51 -3.41 -7.28
C GLY A 358 -4.64 -2.72 -8.64
N ASP A 359 -5.51 -1.70 -8.73
CA ASP A 359 -5.59 -0.81 -9.88
C ASP A 359 -4.55 0.33 -9.77
N PRO A 360 -3.88 0.74 -10.88
CA PRO A 360 -2.88 1.81 -10.86
C PRO A 360 -3.37 3.18 -10.36
N LEU A 361 -4.66 3.48 -10.50
CA LEU A 361 -5.23 4.79 -10.14
C LEU A 361 -5.61 4.87 -8.66
N SER A 362 -5.99 3.74 -8.05
CA SER A 362 -6.50 3.70 -6.68
C SER A 362 -5.56 4.28 -5.62
N PRO A 363 -4.23 3.98 -5.61
CA PRO A 363 -3.33 4.58 -4.63
C PRO A 363 -3.19 6.09 -4.78
N ILE A 364 -3.28 6.60 -6.01
CA ILE A 364 -3.19 8.04 -6.30
C ILE A 364 -4.44 8.77 -5.82
N LEU A 365 -5.62 8.22 -6.08
CA LEU A 365 -6.87 8.78 -5.55
C LEU A 365 -6.87 8.77 -4.02
N PHE A 366 -6.37 7.68 -3.42
CA PHE A 366 -6.27 7.55 -1.97
C PHE A 366 -5.47 8.69 -1.34
N ILE A 367 -4.25 8.94 -1.81
CA ILE A 367 -3.40 9.98 -1.24
C ILE A 367 -3.93 11.40 -1.47
N ILE A 368 -4.58 11.65 -2.62
CA ILE A 368 -5.23 12.95 -2.90
C ILE A 368 -6.38 13.21 -1.93
N VAL A 369 -7.18 12.17 -1.62
CA VAL A 369 -8.26 12.25 -0.64
C VAL A 369 -7.70 12.42 0.77
N ALA A 370 -6.67 11.65 1.14
CA ALA A 370 -6.02 11.74 2.44
C ALA A 370 -5.32 13.10 2.68
N GLU A 371 -4.94 13.81 1.62
CA GLU A 371 -4.33 15.15 1.70
C GLU A 371 -5.27 16.17 2.37
N VAL A 372 -6.60 15.98 2.29
CA VAL A 372 -7.55 16.84 3.01
C VAL A 372 -7.33 16.78 4.52
N LEU A 373 -7.08 15.58 5.06
CA LEU A 373 -6.79 15.39 6.48
C LEU A 373 -5.46 16.07 6.86
N SER A 374 -4.42 15.86 6.05
CA SER A 374 -3.11 16.50 6.24
C SER A 374 -3.21 18.02 6.36
N ARG A 375 -3.92 18.66 5.41
CA ARG A 375 -4.08 20.12 5.37
C ARG A 375 -4.90 20.66 6.53
N ASN A 376 -5.94 19.93 6.96
CA ASN A 376 -6.74 20.35 8.10
C ASN A 376 -5.97 20.19 9.43
N LEU A 377 -5.15 19.15 9.59
CA LEU A 377 -4.25 19.00 10.75
C LEU A 377 -3.24 20.15 10.80
N LYS A 378 -2.61 20.48 9.66
CA LYS A 378 -1.72 21.65 9.57
C LYS A 378 -2.42 22.94 9.97
N LEU A 379 -3.61 23.19 9.43
CA LEU A 379 -4.39 24.38 9.73
C LEU A 379 -4.77 24.45 11.22
N PHE A 380 -5.13 23.34 11.84
CA PHE A 380 -5.47 23.27 13.26
C PHE A 380 -4.33 23.78 14.15
N TYR A 381 -3.09 23.38 13.88
CA TYR A 381 -1.93 23.86 14.64
C TYR A 381 -1.50 25.27 14.21
N SER A 382 -1.48 25.59 12.91
CA SER A 382 -1.03 26.89 12.42
C SER A 382 -1.97 28.04 12.81
N SER A 383 -3.27 27.75 12.99
CA SER A 383 -4.26 28.73 13.43
C SER A 383 -4.31 28.89 14.97
N GLY A 384 -3.41 28.24 15.71
CA GLY A 384 -3.37 28.29 17.18
C GLY A 384 -4.55 27.61 17.88
N ARG A 385 -5.35 26.80 17.18
CA ARG A 385 -6.46 26.02 17.79
C ARG A 385 -5.93 24.87 18.65
N GLY A 386 -4.75 24.34 18.32
CA GLY A 386 -4.06 23.30 19.06
C GLY A 386 -2.64 23.69 19.46
N THR A 387 -2.18 23.17 20.59
CA THR A 387 -0.77 23.27 20.99
C THR A 387 0.01 22.15 20.29
N PRO A 388 1.05 22.47 19.50
CA PRO A 388 1.83 21.46 18.79
C PRO A 388 2.70 20.63 19.72
N PHE A 389 3.21 19.52 19.19
CA PHE A 389 4.20 18.71 19.89
C PHE A 389 5.47 19.54 20.19
N ASN A 390 5.91 19.53 21.45
CA ASN A 390 7.00 20.38 21.89
C ASN A 390 8.37 19.76 21.59
N THR A 391 9.16 20.44 20.77
CA THR A 391 10.50 20.00 20.31
C THR A 391 11.55 21.08 20.62
N TYR A 392 12.79 20.97 20.12
CA TYR A 392 13.81 22.01 20.32
C TYR A 392 13.40 23.35 19.68
N ARG A 393 13.93 24.46 20.22
CA ARG A 393 13.73 25.78 19.62
C ARG A 393 14.35 25.79 18.22
N GLY A 394 13.58 26.24 17.21
CA GLY A 394 14.02 26.31 15.82
C GLY A 394 13.66 25.10 14.96
N MET A 395 13.11 24.02 15.56
CA MET A 395 12.63 22.88 14.79
C MET A 395 11.24 23.19 14.18
N PRO A 396 10.98 22.81 12.92
CA PRO A 396 9.67 23.01 12.32
C PRO A 396 8.58 22.27 13.11
N CYS A 397 7.40 22.89 13.18
CA CYS A 397 6.23 22.33 13.81
C CYS A 397 5.67 21.19 12.95
N LEU A 398 6.05 19.95 13.25
CA LEU A 398 5.50 18.78 12.58
C LEU A 398 4.19 18.35 13.23
N SER A 399 3.10 18.36 12.45
CA SER A 399 1.77 17.96 12.93
C SER A 399 1.55 16.46 12.85
N HIS A 400 2.04 15.81 11.79
CA HIS A 400 1.85 14.40 11.53
C HIS A 400 2.91 13.83 10.59
N LEU A 401 2.96 12.50 10.49
CA LEU A 401 3.61 11.73 9.44
C LEU A 401 2.60 10.74 8.89
N SER A 402 2.60 10.55 7.58
CA SER A 402 1.72 9.60 6.91
C SER A 402 2.48 8.78 5.87
N PHE A 403 2.09 7.51 5.78
CA PHE A 403 2.55 6.59 4.76
C PHE A 403 1.36 5.77 4.27
N ALA A 404 0.80 6.19 3.15
CA ALA A 404 -0.45 5.64 2.62
C ALA A 404 -1.54 5.69 3.70
N ASP A 405 -1.98 4.53 4.19
CA ASP A 405 -3.02 4.39 5.19
C ASP A 405 -2.54 4.49 6.66
N ASP A 406 -1.23 4.42 6.92
CA ASP A 406 -0.68 4.65 8.26
C ASP A 406 -0.56 6.16 8.54
N LEU A 407 -1.18 6.64 9.63
CA LEU A 407 -1.08 8.03 10.08
C LEU A 407 -0.59 8.09 11.54
N VAL A 408 0.44 8.90 11.77
CA VAL A 408 0.97 9.20 13.10
C VAL A 408 0.86 10.70 13.35
N VAL A 409 0.17 11.10 14.41
CA VAL A 409 -0.05 12.51 14.79
C VAL A 409 0.75 12.84 16.04
N PHE A 410 1.42 13.99 16.01
CA PHE A 410 2.23 14.51 17.11
C PHE A 410 1.51 15.70 17.73
N SER A 411 1.23 15.63 19.03
CA SER A 411 0.46 16.69 19.70
C SER A 411 0.88 16.91 21.15
N ASN A 412 0.38 18.00 21.74
CA ASN A 412 0.35 18.19 23.18
C ASN A 412 -0.89 17.54 23.80
N ALA A 413 -0.78 16.93 24.99
CA ALA A 413 -1.92 16.26 25.66
C ALA A 413 -2.80 17.21 26.50
N GLY A 414 -2.68 18.52 26.31
CA GLY A 414 -3.55 19.51 26.93
C GLY A 414 -5.01 19.33 26.50
N LYS A 415 -5.94 19.42 27.46
CA LYS A 415 -7.38 19.15 27.26
C LYS A 415 -7.97 19.85 26.03
N ASN A 416 -7.75 21.15 25.88
CA ASN A 416 -8.29 21.92 24.74
C ASN A 416 -7.73 21.44 23.40
N THR A 417 -6.45 21.08 23.36
CA THR A 417 -5.81 20.52 22.16
C THR A 417 -6.38 19.14 21.84
N MET A 418 -6.59 18.28 22.84
CA MET A 418 -7.16 16.95 22.63
C MET A 418 -8.61 17.01 22.16
N VAL A 419 -9.43 17.88 22.74
CA VAL A 419 -10.81 18.10 22.28
C VAL A 419 -10.83 18.68 20.87
N GLY A 420 -9.99 19.68 20.59
CA GLY A 420 -9.90 20.27 19.25
C GLY A 420 -9.37 19.30 18.19
N LEU A 421 -8.41 18.45 18.55
CA LEU A 421 -7.87 17.41 17.67
C LEU A 421 -8.91 16.32 17.42
N HIS A 422 -9.57 15.85 18.49
CA HIS A 422 -10.69 14.92 18.37
C HIS A 422 -11.76 15.50 17.47
N ASN A 423 -12.21 16.74 17.67
CA ASN A 423 -13.23 17.34 16.80
C ASN A 423 -12.74 17.49 15.37
N THR A 424 -11.50 17.93 15.13
CA THR A 424 -10.96 18.04 13.77
C THR A 424 -10.94 16.68 13.05
N ILE A 425 -10.44 15.65 13.73
CA ILE A 425 -10.35 14.28 13.19
C ILE A 425 -11.74 13.67 13.05
N THR A 426 -12.57 13.76 14.08
CA THR A 426 -13.93 13.25 14.11
C THR A 426 -14.81 13.97 13.12
N GLU A 427 -14.72 15.28 12.92
CA GLU A 427 -15.48 15.98 11.89
C GLU A 427 -14.98 15.61 10.48
N LEU A 428 -13.67 15.37 10.27
CA LEU A 428 -13.17 14.85 8.99
C LEU A 428 -13.57 13.39 8.74
N ILE A 429 -13.70 12.60 9.81
CA ILE A 429 -14.18 11.22 9.78
C ILE A 429 -15.71 11.16 9.70
N MET A 430 -16.44 12.10 10.31
CA MET A 430 -17.92 12.16 10.49
C MET A 430 -18.64 12.98 9.45
N GLY A 431 -18.05 14.09 8.99
CA GLY A 431 -18.35 14.67 7.68
C GLY A 431 -18.15 13.64 6.55
N ALA A 432 -17.44 12.56 6.84
CA ALA A 432 -17.34 11.35 6.04
C ALA A 432 -18.00 10.09 6.66
N ALA A 433 -18.60 10.15 7.85
CA ALA A 433 -19.30 9.03 8.50
C ALA A 433 -20.81 9.15 8.35
N HIS A 434 -21.33 10.36 8.15
CA HIS A 434 -22.55 10.55 7.38
C HIS A 434 -22.35 10.25 5.89
N PHE A 435 -21.20 9.70 5.47
CA PHE A 435 -20.87 9.22 4.11
C PHE A 435 -20.15 7.87 4.12
N GLY A 436 -20.46 7.03 5.11
CA GLY A 436 -19.96 5.66 5.12
C GLY A 436 -18.45 5.57 5.37
N SER A 437 -18.00 6.12 6.49
CA SER A 437 -16.63 6.11 7.03
C SER A 437 -15.54 6.45 6.01
N LEU A 438 -14.94 7.65 6.11
CA LEU A 438 -13.70 8.00 5.39
C LEU A 438 -12.71 6.83 5.40
N ILE A 439 -12.66 6.21 6.58
CA ILE A 439 -11.78 5.19 7.07
C ILE A 439 -12.39 4.83 8.44
N GLY A 440 -12.48 3.55 8.83
CA GLY A 440 -12.74 3.27 10.24
C GLY A 440 -11.49 3.59 11.06
N VAL A 441 -11.34 4.81 11.56
CA VAL A 441 -10.15 5.16 12.33
C VAL A 441 -10.28 4.57 13.73
N THR A 442 -9.55 3.48 13.98
CA THR A 442 -9.36 2.99 15.35
C THR A 442 -8.11 3.65 15.92
N LEU A 443 -8.23 4.20 17.13
CA LEU A 443 -7.09 4.62 17.93
C LEU A 443 -6.19 3.39 18.13
N GLY A 444 -5.03 3.42 17.49
CA GLY A 444 -3.96 2.46 17.74
C GLY A 444 -3.30 2.73 19.10
N PRO A 445 -2.17 2.05 19.39
CA PRO A 445 -1.39 2.36 20.57
C PRO A 445 -0.95 3.84 20.55
N PHE A 446 -1.04 4.49 21.70
CA PHE A 446 -0.58 5.85 21.93
C PHE A 446 0.61 5.82 22.89
N ILE A 447 1.54 6.75 22.72
CA ILE A 447 2.72 6.84 23.58
C ILE A 447 2.60 8.11 24.42
N THR A 448 2.71 7.94 25.73
CA THR A 448 2.86 9.03 26.71
C THR A 448 3.96 8.64 27.68
N THR A 449 4.90 9.56 27.94
CA THR A 449 5.89 9.42 29.02
C THR A 449 6.60 8.05 29.09
N GLY A 450 7.25 7.63 28.00
CA GLY A 450 8.13 6.44 27.98
C GLY A 450 7.48 5.07 28.18
N MET A 451 6.15 4.99 28.32
CA MET A 451 5.41 3.73 28.34
C MET A 451 4.51 3.60 27.10
N LEU A 452 4.63 2.47 26.42
CA LEU A 452 3.68 2.01 25.41
C LEU A 452 2.39 1.63 26.14
N SER A 453 1.39 2.51 26.11
CA SER A 453 0.08 2.21 26.65
C SER A 453 -0.72 1.39 25.62
N PRO A 454 -1.39 0.30 26.02
CA PRO A 454 -2.22 -0.47 25.10
C PRO A 454 -3.35 0.40 24.52
N PRO A 455 -3.90 0.05 23.35
CA PRO A 455 -5.00 0.80 22.72
C PRO A 455 -6.15 0.98 23.72
N LEU A 456 -6.68 2.20 23.81
CA LEU A 456 -7.91 2.45 24.55
C LEU A 456 -9.01 1.62 23.91
N ARG A 457 -9.71 0.81 24.70
CA ARG A 457 -10.90 0.09 24.22
C ARG A 457 -11.87 1.15 23.68
N PRO A 458 -12.53 0.88 22.54
CA PRO A 458 -13.59 1.77 22.05
C PRO A 458 -14.61 1.96 23.17
N ILE A 459 -14.97 3.22 23.44
CA ILE A 459 -16.06 3.58 24.35
C ILE A 459 -17.37 3.12 23.71
#